data_AF-A0A851B737-F1
#
_entry.id   AF-A0A851B737-F1
#
_cell.length_a   1.000
_cell.length_b   1.000
_cell.length_c   1.000
_cell.angle_alpha   90.00
_cell.angle_beta   90.00
_cell.angle_gamma   90.00
#
_symmetry.space_group_name_H-M   'P 1'
#
loop_
_entity.id
_entity.type
_entity.pdbx_description
1 polymer ?
#
loop_
_entity_poly.entity_id
_entity_poly.type
_entity_poly.pdbx_seq_one_letter_code
_entity_poly.pdbx_strand_id
1 'polypeptide(L)'
;PRLSRHLPQLQRLSQRLAEARRGPDPNQAAVAYAELASYQRRHNVNPLRGFLVPLVQTPLFVSFFLALQGMAAAPVPGFFQGGLGWFPNLAAPDPFYVLPLLVTASTWLVLELGAETGVASPGAGPVRQILRLLPLFFLPFIIHFPTAVFTYWLTSNSFSLLQTGLLRVPALRARLGVAPVQAPPPGAAPQRKAGILRQLRKEWREAQATHEAEQRQWRLKNHLQLAAKGPLRQTFAQNPLSSPGTTPATPSQTPKRPWKETLG
;
A
#
# COMPACT_ATOMS: atom_id res chain seq x y z
N PRO A 1 -20.99 -6.47 -8.52
CA PRO A 1 -21.19 -6.19 -7.09
C PRO A 1 -21.41 -4.68 -6.92
N ARG A 2 -22.14 -4.20 -5.89
CA ARG A 2 -22.38 -2.76 -5.72
C ARG A 2 -21.07 -1.95 -5.70
N LEU A 3 -20.04 -2.47 -5.03
CA LEU A 3 -18.68 -1.92 -5.03
C LEU A 3 -18.09 -1.74 -6.44
N SER A 4 -18.20 -2.76 -7.30
CA SER A 4 -17.59 -2.70 -8.63
C SER A 4 -18.22 -1.62 -9.50
N ARG A 5 -19.51 -1.30 -9.31
CA ARG A 5 -20.20 -0.21 -10.04
C ARG A 5 -19.69 1.18 -9.66
N HIS A 6 -19.40 1.38 -8.38
CA HIS A 6 -19.00 2.67 -7.81
C HIS A 6 -17.48 2.87 -7.75
N LEU A 7 -16.68 1.84 -8.07
CA LEU A 7 -15.22 1.86 -8.06
C LEU A 7 -14.60 3.09 -8.76
N PRO A 8 -14.99 3.49 -9.99
CA PRO A 8 -14.38 4.65 -10.65
C PRO A 8 -14.70 5.97 -9.94
N GLN A 9 -15.90 6.12 -9.38
CA GLN A 9 -16.27 7.31 -8.61
C GLN A 9 -15.54 7.35 -7.26
N LEU A 10 -15.41 6.20 -6.58
CA LEU A 10 -14.61 6.07 -5.37
C LEU A 10 -13.13 6.39 -5.62
N GLN A 11 -12.56 5.97 -6.76
CA GLN A 11 -11.19 6.30 -7.14
C GLN A 11 -11.00 7.81 -7.31
N ARG A 12 -11.91 8.51 -8.00
CA ARG A 12 -11.86 9.97 -8.14
C ARG A 12 -11.94 10.69 -6.79
N LEU A 13 -12.85 10.27 -5.91
CA LEU A 13 -12.96 10.84 -4.56
C LEU A 13 -11.70 10.56 -3.72
N SER A 14 -11.11 9.37 -3.86
CA SER A 14 -9.86 9.04 -3.17
C SER A 14 -8.66 9.87 -3.66
N GLN A 15 -8.61 10.19 -4.97
CA GLN A 15 -7.60 11.06 -5.55
C GLN A 15 -7.75 12.49 -5.02
N ARG A 16 -8.97 13.04 -5.00
CA ARG A 16 -9.23 14.36 -4.39
C ARG A 16 -8.80 14.43 -2.93
N LEU A 17 -9.07 13.39 -2.15
CA LEU A 17 -8.60 13.32 -0.77
C LEU A 17 -7.07 13.30 -0.67
N ALA A 18 -6.40 12.56 -1.57
CA ALA A 18 -4.93 12.51 -1.61
C ALA A 18 -4.32 13.87 -1.97
N GLU A 19 -4.94 14.60 -2.91
CA GLU A 19 -4.55 15.97 -3.27
C GLU A 19 -4.80 16.95 -2.12
N ALA A 20 -5.98 16.90 -1.49
CA ALA A 20 -6.31 17.75 -0.36
C ALA A 20 -5.40 17.53 0.87
N ARG A 21 -4.92 16.29 1.08
CA ARG A 21 -3.92 15.97 2.12
C ARG A 21 -2.54 16.55 1.84
N ARG A 22 -2.18 16.76 0.57
CA ARG A 22 -0.92 17.41 0.18
C ARG A 22 -1.01 18.93 0.29
N GLY A 23 -2.22 19.48 0.28
CA GLY A 23 -2.48 20.89 0.49
C GLY A 23 -2.11 21.35 1.92
N PRO A 24 -1.83 22.65 2.10
CA PRO A 24 -1.52 23.22 3.41
C PRO A 24 -2.72 23.26 4.37
N ASP A 25 -3.95 23.20 3.84
CA ASP A 25 -5.17 23.40 4.60
C ASP A 25 -5.75 22.08 5.18
N PRO A 26 -5.76 21.89 6.52
CA PRO A 26 -6.32 20.69 7.13
C PRO A 26 -7.84 20.56 6.94
N ASN A 27 -8.54 21.68 6.79
CA ASN A 27 -10.00 21.70 6.59
C ASN A 27 -10.40 21.11 5.24
N GLN A 28 -9.59 21.31 4.19
CA GLN A 28 -9.87 20.76 2.86
C GLN A 28 -9.78 19.23 2.87
N ALA A 29 -8.81 18.66 3.61
CA ALA A 29 -8.69 17.22 3.78
C ALA A 29 -9.88 16.64 4.57
N ALA A 30 -10.37 17.34 5.60
CA ALA A 30 -11.54 16.93 6.37
C ALA A 30 -12.82 16.92 5.51
N VAL A 31 -13.03 17.95 4.67
CA VAL A 31 -14.17 18.03 3.76
C VAL A 31 -14.13 16.92 2.71
N ALA A 32 -12.97 16.70 2.08
CA ALA A 32 -12.80 15.62 1.10
C ALA A 32 -13.04 14.23 1.72
N TYR A 33 -12.62 14.03 2.98
CA TYR A 33 -12.89 12.79 3.70
C TYR A 33 -14.39 12.60 4.00
N ALA A 34 -15.08 13.67 4.42
CA ALA A 34 -16.52 13.66 4.66
C ALA A 34 -17.31 13.38 3.36
N GLU A 35 -16.88 13.95 2.23
CA GLU A 35 -17.48 13.68 0.92
C GLU A 35 -17.36 12.19 0.55
N LEU A 36 -16.15 11.62 0.65
CA LEU A 36 -15.92 10.19 0.41
C LEU A 36 -16.77 9.30 1.33
N ALA A 37 -16.81 9.61 2.63
CA ALA A 37 -17.58 8.84 3.61
C ALA A 37 -19.09 8.94 3.34
N SER A 38 -19.59 10.13 3.01
CA SER A 38 -21.01 10.34 2.69
C SER A 38 -21.42 9.57 1.44
N TYR A 39 -20.57 9.55 0.42
CA TYR A 39 -20.79 8.80 -0.81
C TYR A 39 -20.83 7.28 -0.55
N GLN A 40 -19.88 6.76 0.22
CA GLN A 40 -19.88 5.35 0.64
C GLN A 40 -21.15 4.96 1.41
N ARG A 41 -21.62 5.82 2.33
CA ARG A 41 -22.86 5.61 3.09
C ARG A 41 -24.10 5.63 2.19
N ARG A 42 -24.25 6.65 1.33
CA ARG A 42 -25.39 6.79 0.40
C ARG A 42 -25.53 5.58 -0.54
N HIS A 43 -24.40 5.06 -1.03
CA HIS A 43 -24.40 3.93 -1.95
C HIS A 43 -24.24 2.56 -1.26
N ASN A 44 -24.26 2.52 0.08
CA ASN A 44 -24.06 1.30 0.88
C ASN A 44 -22.80 0.51 0.47
N VAL A 45 -21.73 1.23 0.11
CA VAL A 45 -20.46 0.66 -0.31
C VAL A 45 -19.52 0.68 0.89
N ASN A 46 -19.43 -0.45 1.59
CA ASN A 46 -18.52 -0.61 2.72
C ASN A 46 -17.24 -1.36 2.29
N PRO A 47 -16.06 -0.73 2.29
CA PRO A 47 -14.80 -1.40 1.97
C PRO A 47 -14.47 -2.55 2.94
N LEU A 48 -14.97 -2.50 4.18
CA LEU A 48 -14.78 -3.55 5.18
C LEU A 48 -15.50 -4.87 4.83
N ARG A 49 -16.51 -4.84 3.96
CA ARG A 49 -17.18 -6.08 3.52
C ARG A 49 -16.25 -7.01 2.75
N GLY A 50 -15.21 -6.48 2.10
CA GLY A 50 -14.18 -7.30 1.46
C GLY A 50 -13.30 -8.06 2.46
N PHE A 51 -13.10 -7.50 3.67
CA PHE A 51 -12.30 -8.11 4.73
C PHE A 51 -13.04 -9.20 5.51
N LEU A 52 -14.37 -9.27 5.40
CA LEU A 52 -15.16 -10.31 6.09
C LEU A 52 -14.77 -11.72 5.66
N VAL A 53 -14.48 -11.93 4.37
CA VAL A 53 -14.12 -13.26 3.85
C VAL A 53 -12.77 -13.71 4.42
N PRO A 54 -11.67 -12.93 4.31
CA PRO A 54 -10.42 -13.26 4.99
C PRO A 54 -10.56 -13.41 6.50
N LEU A 55 -11.42 -12.62 7.16
CA LEU A 55 -11.59 -12.68 8.62
C LEU A 55 -12.17 -14.01 9.09
N VAL A 56 -13.08 -14.61 8.33
CA VAL A 56 -13.63 -15.94 8.63
C VAL A 56 -12.71 -17.06 8.14
N GLN A 57 -12.01 -16.84 7.01
CA GLN A 57 -11.10 -17.81 6.41
C GLN A 57 -9.81 -18.00 7.23
N THR A 58 -9.28 -16.93 7.83
CA THR A 58 -8.00 -16.98 8.55
C THR A 58 -8.03 -17.91 9.77
N PRO A 59 -9.05 -17.85 10.67
CA PRO A 59 -9.17 -18.79 11.78
C PRO A 59 -9.24 -20.24 11.33
N LEU A 60 -10.04 -20.55 10.30
CA LEU A 60 -10.13 -21.89 9.72
C LEU A 60 -8.76 -22.37 9.26
N PHE A 61 -8.03 -21.54 8.50
CA PHE A 61 -6.69 -21.87 8.03
C PHE A 61 -5.73 -22.15 9.19
N VAL A 62 -5.70 -21.29 10.22
CA VAL A 62 -4.84 -21.45 11.39
C VAL A 62 -5.18 -22.72 12.17
N SER A 63 -6.46 -23.04 12.34
CA SER A 63 -6.89 -24.28 13.01
C SER A 63 -6.38 -25.53 12.29
N PHE A 64 -6.56 -25.61 10.97
CA PHE A 64 -6.05 -26.74 10.19
C PHE A 64 -4.52 -26.79 10.17
N PHE A 65 -3.85 -25.63 10.07
CA PHE A 65 -2.40 -25.53 10.12
C PHE A 65 -1.85 -26.11 11.43
N LEU A 66 -2.36 -25.66 12.57
CA LEU A 66 -1.93 -26.12 13.89
C LEU A 66 -2.25 -27.60 14.11
N ALA A 67 -3.41 -28.05 13.64
CA ALA A 67 -3.79 -29.47 13.72
C ALA A 67 -2.82 -30.35 12.91
N LEU A 68 -2.52 -30.00 11.66
CA LEU A 68 -1.61 -30.76 10.81
C LEU A 68 -0.16 -30.71 11.32
N GLN A 69 0.27 -29.57 11.84
CA GLN A 69 1.59 -29.44 12.46
C GLN A 69 1.69 -30.29 13.73
N GLY A 70 0.64 -30.28 14.57
CA GLY A 70 0.56 -31.12 15.76
C GLY A 70 0.53 -32.62 15.42
N MET A 71 -0.19 -33.01 14.37
CA MET A 71 -0.22 -34.39 13.86
C MET A 71 1.08 -34.82 13.20
N ALA A 72 1.86 -33.90 12.62
CA ALA A 72 3.19 -34.19 12.11
C ALA A 72 4.22 -34.36 13.24
N ALA A 73 4.06 -33.60 14.34
CA ALA A 73 4.90 -33.74 15.53
C ALA A 73 4.54 -34.99 16.35
N ALA A 74 3.27 -35.39 16.36
CA ALA A 74 2.85 -36.67 16.89
C ALA A 74 3.20 -37.79 15.90
N PRO A 75 3.71 -38.96 16.34
CA PRO A 75 4.01 -40.08 15.45
C PRO A 75 2.71 -40.76 14.99
N VAL A 76 1.95 -40.11 14.11
CA VAL A 76 0.72 -40.64 13.53
C VAL A 76 1.10 -41.63 12.42
N PRO A 77 0.74 -42.92 12.51
CA PRO A 77 1.17 -43.95 11.56
C PRO A 77 0.83 -43.62 10.09
N GLY A 78 -0.31 -42.98 9.86
CA GLY A 78 -0.76 -42.57 8.52
C GLY A 78 0.08 -41.47 7.87
N PHE A 79 0.86 -40.69 8.63
CA PHE A 79 1.70 -39.63 8.07
C PHE A 79 2.99 -40.18 7.46
N PHE A 80 3.50 -41.31 7.94
CA PHE A 80 4.75 -41.89 7.43
C PHE A 80 4.62 -42.55 6.06
N GLN A 81 3.41 -42.96 5.68
CA GLN A 81 3.13 -43.66 4.41
C GLN A 81 2.08 -42.96 3.55
N GLY A 82 1.45 -41.88 4.05
CA GLY A 82 0.36 -41.18 3.36
C GLY A 82 0.81 -40.18 2.29
N GLY A 83 2.11 -40.06 2.04
CA GLY A 83 2.65 -39.15 1.05
C GLY A 83 2.49 -39.63 -0.40
N LEU A 84 2.97 -38.83 -1.37
CA LEU A 84 2.86 -39.14 -2.80
C LEU A 84 4.24 -39.12 -3.46
N GLY A 85 4.54 -40.14 -4.25
CA GLY A 85 5.71 -40.20 -5.14
C GLY A 85 7.02 -39.78 -4.48
N TRP A 86 7.41 -38.50 -4.64
CA TRP A 86 8.67 -37.92 -4.18
C TRP A 86 8.68 -37.47 -2.71
N PHE A 87 7.54 -37.43 -2.02
CA PHE A 87 7.45 -37.14 -0.59
C PHE A 87 6.62 -38.24 0.11
N PRO A 88 7.22 -39.37 0.51
CA PRO A 88 6.46 -40.47 1.13
C PRO A 88 6.01 -40.15 2.57
N ASN A 89 6.75 -39.30 3.27
CA ASN A 89 6.47 -38.93 4.65
C ASN A 89 5.89 -37.51 4.75
N LEU A 90 4.65 -37.42 5.25
CA LEU A 90 3.88 -36.19 5.48
C LEU A 90 4.37 -35.39 6.70
N ALA A 91 5.00 -36.06 7.67
CA ALA A 91 5.49 -35.43 8.89
C ALA A 91 6.87 -34.78 8.71
N ALA A 92 7.62 -35.17 7.67
CA ALA A 92 8.93 -34.61 7.37
C ALA A 92 8.82 -33.37 6.44
N PRO A 93 9.84 -32.48 6.45
CA PRO A 93 9.99 -31.45 5.42
C PRO A 93 10.17 -32.05 4.02
N ASP A 94 9.83 -31.29 2.97
CA ASP A 94 9.99 -31.74 1.58
C ASP A 94 11.47 -31.85 1.21
N PRO A 95 11.99 -33.04 0.87
CA PRO A 95 13.39 -33.22 0.50
C PRO A 95 13.79 -32.49 -0.79
N PHE A 96 12.83 -32.20 -1.68
CA PHE A 96 13.10 -31.57 -2.99
C PHE A 96 12.60 -30.12 -3.08
N TYR A 97 12.01 -29.58 -2.01
CA TYR A 97 11.42 -28.24 -1.95
C TYR A 97 10.37 -27.92 -3.04
N VAL A 98 9.83 -28.94 -3.71
CA VAL A 98 8.83 -28.81 -4.78
C VAL A 98 7.51 -28.27 -4.21
N LEU A 99 7.04 -28.82 -3.10
CA LEU A 99 5.79 -28.43 -2.44
C LEU A 99 5.81 -26.98 -1.94
N PRO A 100 6.85 -26.50 -1.21
CA PRO A 100 6.97 -25.09 -0.86
C PRO A 100 6.91 -24.16 -2.09
N LEU A 101 7.59 -24.51 -3.19
CA LEU A 101 7.56 -23.72 -4.42
C LEU A 101 6.16 -23.68 -5.04
N LEU A 102 5.47 -24.82 -5.13
CA LEU A 102 4.12 -24.92 -5.67
C LEU A 102 3.10 -24.16 -4.82
N VAL A 103 3.20 -24.25 -3.49
CA VAL A 103 2.33 -23.50 -2.57
C VAL A 103 2.58 -22.00 -2.69
N THR A 104 3.83 -21.56 -2.78
CA THR A 104 4.15 -20.14 -3.01
C THR A 104 3.63 -19.65 -4.36
N ALA A 105 3.82 -20.42 -5.44
CA ALA A 105 3.34 -20.08 -6.77
C ALA A 105 1.80 -20.03 -6.84
N SER A 106 1.12 -21.02 -6.26
CA SER A 106 -0.35 -21.07 -6.23
C SER A 106 -0.94 -19.96 -5.35
N THR A 107 -0.33 -19.65 -4.21
CA THR A 107 -0.72 -18.53 -3.35
C THR A 107 -0.56 -17.20 -4.08
N TRP A 108 0.56 -17.02 -4.78
CA TRP A 108 0.79 -15.84 -5.62
C TRP A 108 -0.30 -15.69 -6.69
N LEU A 109 -0.67 -16.79 -7.35
CA LEU A 109 -1.76 -16.79 -8.33
C LEU A 109 -3.11 -16.45 -7.70
N VAL A 110 -3.45 -17.02 -6.54
CA VAL A 110 -4.68 -16.70 -5.80
C VAL A 110 -4.75 -15.21 -5.48
N LEU A 111 -3.64 -14.60 -5.01
CA LEU A 111 -3.58 -13.16 -4.74
C LEU A 111 -3.77 -12.33 -6.02
N GLU A 112 -3.14 -12.72 -7.12
CA GLU A 112 -3.27 -11.99 -8.39
C GLU A 112 -4.71 -12.04 -8.92
N LEU A 113 -5.34 -13.21 -8.92
CA LEU A 113 -6.72 -13.35 -9.37
C LEU A 113 -7.74 -12.72 -8.41
N GLY A 114 -7.45 -12.74 -7.10
CA GLY A 114 -8.26 -12.10 -6.06
C GLY A 114 -8.23 -10.58 -6.10
N ALA A 115 -7.09 -9.98 -6.49
CA ALA A 115 -6.97 -8.54 -6.68
C ALA A 115 -7.83 -8.04 -7.86
N GLU A 116 -7.88 -8.82 -8.95
CA GLU A 116 -8.67 -8.47 -10.15
C GLU A 116 -10.19 -8.58 -9.92
N THR A 117 -10.64 -9.41 -8.97
CA THR A 117 -12.06 -9.56 -8.65
C THR A 117 -12.57 -8.51 -7.65
N GLY A 118 -11.69 -7.63 -7.16
CA GLY A 118 -12.03 -6.54 -6.24
C GLY A 118 -12.31 -6.97 -4.80
N VAL A 119 -12.03 -8.23 -4.45
CA VAL A 119 -12.15 -8.78 -3.10
C VAL A 119 -11.00 -8.26 -2.22
N ALA A 120 -9.82 -8.14 -2.81
CA ALA A 120 -8.70 -7.40 -2.25
C ALA A 120 -8.65 -6.04 -2.96
N SER A 121 -9.20 -5.00 -2.35
CA SER A 121 -8.91 -3.63 -2.75
C SER A 121 -7.90 -2.99 -1.80
N PRO A 122 -6.62 -3.39 -1.77
CA PRO A 122 -5.58 -2.48 -1.34
C PRO A 122 -5.39 -1.47 -2.49
N GLY A 123 -5.36 -0.18 -2.16
CA GLY A 123 -5.24 0.90 -3.13
C GLY A 123 -4.19 0.64 -4.21
N ALA A 124 -4.45 1.14 -5.42
CA ALA A 124 -3.48 1.13 -6.50
C ALA A 124 -2.18 1.83 -6.02
N GLY A 125 -1.09 1.08 -5.89
CA GLY A 125 0.19 1.60 -5.38
C GLY A 125 1.12 0.54 -4.74
N PRO A 126 2.07 0.96 -3.86
CA PRO A 126 3.13 0.12 -3.28
C PRO A 126 2.61 -1.09 -2.50
N VAL A 127 1.45 -0.96 -1.85
CA VAL A 127 0.86 -2.04 -1.05
C VAL A 127 0.56 -3.29 -1.91
N ARG A 128 0.08 -3.12 -3.15
CA ARG A 128 -0.14 -4.25 -4.07
C ARG A 128 1.18 -4.95 -4.43
N GLN A 129 2.26 -4.19 -4.59
CA GLN A 129 3.57 -4.76 -4.91
C GLN A 129 4.13 -5.55 -3.72
N ILE A 130 4.01 -5.00 -2.51
CA ILE A 130 4.39 -5.67 -1.27
C ILE A 130 3.63 -7.00 -1.12
N LEU A 131 2.31 -6.99 -1.28
CA LEU A 131 1.47 -8.19 -1.17
C LEU A 131 1.84 -9.27 -2.21
N ARG A 132 2.29 -8.89 -3.40
CA ARG A 132 2.78 -9.84 -4.42
C ARG A 132 4.12 -10.45 -4.08
N LEU A 133 5.00 -9.70 -3.44
CA LEU A 133 6.33 -10.18 -3.04
C LEU A 133 6.28 -10.94 -1.71
N LEU A 134 5.21 -10.76 -0.93
CA LEU A 134 5.03 -11.37 0.39
C LEU A 134 5.20 -12.90 0.39
N PRO A 135 4.57 -13.68 -0.51
CA PRO A 135 4.71 -15.14 -0.49
C PRO A 135 6.16 -15.59 -0.77
N LEU A 136 6.87 -14.86 -1.65
CA LEU A 136 8.26 -15.16 -1.98
C LEU A 136 9.20 -14.82 -0.81
N PHE A 137 8.93 -13.73 -0.10
CA PHE A 137 9.68 -13.34 1.09
C PHE A 137 9.55 -14.37 2.22
N PHE A 138 8.37 -14.98 2.39
CA PHE A 138 8.15 -15.99 3.42
C PHE A 138 8.64 -17.41 3.05
N LEU A 139 9.00 -17.65 1.79
CA LEU A 139 9.49 -18.95 1.32
C LEU A 139 10.59 -19.58 2.20
N PRO A 140 11.71 -18.90 2.55
CA PRO A 140 12.77 -19.50 3.37
C PRO A 140 12.34 -19.84 4.80
N PHE A 141 11.26 -19.25 5.30
CA PHE A 141 10.73 -19.59 6.62
C PHE A 141 9.86 -20.84 6.55
N ILE A 142 9.04 -20.96 5.49
CA ILE A 142 8.08 -22.06 5.38
C ILE A 142 8.71 -23.39 4.97
N ILE A 143 9.85 -23.41 4.27
CA ILE A 143 10.50 -24.66 3.78
C ILE A 143 10.76 -25.73 4.86
N HIS A 144 10.84 -25.34 6.14
CA HIS A 144 11.06 -26.26 7.25
C HIS A 144 9.77 -26.92 7.76
N PHE A 145 8.60 -26.52 7.25
CA PHE A 145 7.33 -27.09 7.69
C PHE A 145 7.09 -28.50 7.11
N PRO A 146 6.31 -29.33 7.81
CA PRO A 146 5.91 -30.65 7.33
C PRO A 146 5.16 -30.60 5.99
N THR A 147 5.38 -31.58 5.12
CA THR A 147 4.69 -31.68 3.82
C THR A 147 3.16 -31.85 3.95
N ALA A 148 2.66 -32.35 5.09
CA ALA A 148 1.24 -32.36 5.43
C ALA A 148 0.58 -30.98 5.34
N VAL A 149 1.28 -29.94 5.82
CA VAL A 149 0.76 -28.56 5.77
C VAL A 149 0.69 -28.08 4.33
N PHE A 150 1.72 -28.38 3.52
CA PHE A 150 1.77 -27.95 2.13
C PHE A 150 0.74 -28.65 1.24
N THR A 151 0.44 -29.93 1.48
CA THR A 151 -0.60 -30.65 0.74
C THR A 151 -1.99 -30.08 1.00
N TYR A 152 -2.32 -29.78 2.25
CA TYR A 152 -3.54 -29.05 2.61
C TYR A 152 -3.58 -27.64 1.96
N TRP A 153 -2.48 -26.90 2.05
CA TRP A 153 -2.44 -25.55 1.50
C TRP A 153 -2.61 -25.55 -0.02
N LEU A 154 -1.91 -26.46 -0.73
CA LEU A 154 -1.98 -26.58 -2.18
C LEU A 154 -3.39 -26.97 -2.65
N THR A 155 -4.04 -27.89 -1.96
CA THR A 155 -5.43 -28.29 -2.29
C THR A 155 -6.41 -27.15 -2.03
N SER A 156 -6.28 -26.43 -0.92
CA SER A 156 -7.08 -25.23 -0.61
C SER A 156 -6.91 -24.12 -1.66
N ASN A 157 -5.67 -23.84 -2.07
CA ASN A 157 -5.38 -22.89 -3.14
C ASN A 157 -5.97 -23.37 -4.47
N SER A 158 -5.86 -24.65 -4.80
CA SER A 158 -6.41 -25.23 -6.03
C SER A 158 -7.93 -25.09 -6.09
N PHE A 159 -8.62 -25.37 -4.98
CA PHE A 159 -10.06 -25.15 -4.87
C PHE A 159 -10.42 -23.67 -5.01
N SER A 160 -9.67 -22.77 -4.37
CA SER A 160 -9.87 -21.32 -4.47
C SER A 160 -9.67 -20.80 -5.90
N LEU A 161 -8.67 -21.31 -6.61
CA LEU A 161 -8.40 -21.00 -8.01
C LEU A 161 -9.51 -21.52 -8.92
N LEU A 162 -9.96 -22.76 -8.69
CA LEU A 162 -11.07 -23.36 -9.43
C LEU A 162 -12.36 -22.55 -9.22
N GLN A 163 -12.70 -22.22 -7.98
CA GLN A 163 -13.86 -21.38 -7.65
C GLN A 163 -13.75 -20.01 -8.33
N THR A 164 -12.59 -19.36 -8.27
CA THR A 164 -12.37 -18.04 -8.88
C THR A 164 -12.44 -18.12 -10.41
N GLY A 165 -11.87 -19.15 -11.02
CA GLY A 165 -11.92 -19.40 -12.46
C GLY A 165 -13.35 -19.65 -12.93
N LEU A 166 -14.09 -20.48 -12.21
CA LEU A 166 -15.49 -20.78 -12.49
C LEU A 166 -16.37 -19.52 -12.40
N LEU A 167 -16.16 -18.69 -11.36
CA LEU A 167 -16.84 -17.41 -11.19
C LEU A 167 -16.42 -16.33 -12.19
N ARG A 168 -15.39 -16.56 -13.01
CA ARG A 168 -15.02 -15.65 -14.11
C ARG A 168 -15.75 -15.97 -15.42
N VAL A 169 -16.25 -17.19 -15.58
CA VAL A 169 -16.98 -17.59 -16.79
C VAL A 169 -18.24 -16.73 -16.94
N PRO A 170 -18.37 -15.91 -18.00
CA PRO A 170 -19.50 -14.99 -18.16
C PRO A 170 -20.86 -15.70 -18.20
N ALA A 171 -20.91 -16.88 -18.81
CA ALA A 171 -22.11 -17.71 -18.90
C ALA A 171 -22.62 -18.16 -17.52
N LEU A 172 -21.71 -18.57 -16.63
CA LEU A 172 -22.08 -18.96 -15.27
C LEU A 172 -22.45 -17.74 -14.42
N ARG A 173 -21.74 -16.62 -14.57
CA ARG A 173 -22.09 -15.37 -13.89
C ARG A 173 -23.47 -14.85 -14.30
N ALA A 174 -23.82 -14.97 -15.57
CA ALA A 174 -25.13 -14.59 -16.09
C ALA A 174 -26.24 -15.45 -15.46
N ARG A 175 -26.01 -16.77 -15.33
CA ARG A 175 -26.93 -17.68 -14.63
C ARG A 175 -27.04 -17.41 -13.13
N LEU A 176 -25.95 -16.96 -12.50
CA LEU A 176 -25.91 -16.63 -11.07
C LEU A 176 -26.29 -15.16 -10.77
N GLY A 177 -26.70 -14.36 -11.77
CA GLY A 177 -27.08 -12.95 -11.59
C GLY A 177 -25.93 -12.04 -11.11
N VAL A 178 -24.67 -12.46 -11.27
CA VAL A 178 -23.50 -11.71 -10.77
C VAL A 178 -23.07 -10.66 -11.80
N ALA A 179 -23.17 -9.38 -11.42
CA ALA A 179 -22.80 -8.26 -12.31
C ALA A 179 -21.38 -8.44 -12.92
N PRO A 180 -21.18 -8.06 -14.19
CA PRO A 180 -19.91 -8.28 -14.91
C PRO A 180 -18.74 -7.59 -14.19
N VAL A 181 -17.56 -8.21 -14.31
CA VAL A 181 -16.30 -7.56 -13.92
C VAL A 181 -16.17 -6.32 -14.79
N GLN A 182 -16.07 -5.14 -14.18
CA GLN A 182 -15.89 -3.91 -14.97
C GLN A 182 -14.53 -4.00 -15.67
N ALA A 183 -14.55 -3.91 -17.00
CA ALA A 183 -13.33 -3.68 -17.76
C ALA A 183 -12.72 -2.32 -17.33
N PRO A 184 -11.39 -2.19 -17.36
CA PRO A 184 -10.75 -0.90 -17.15
C PRO A 184 -11.38 0.17 -18.07
N PRO A 185 -11.56 1.42 -17.62
CA PRO A 185 -12.15 2.46 -18.45
C PRO A 185 -11.36 2.61 -19.76
N PRO A 186 -12.04 2.68 -20.93
CA PRO A 186 -11.37 2.86 -22.21
C PRO A 186 -10.66 4.21 -22.21
N GLY A 187 -9.32 4.19 -22.27
CA GLY A 187 -8.48 5.39 -22.15
C GLY A 187 -7.47 5.36 -20.99
N ALA A 188 -7.55 4.37 -20.08
CA ALA A 188 -6.40 4.05 -19.23
C ALA A 188 -5.29 3.52 -20.13
N ALA A 189 -4.35 4.38 -20.51
CA ALA A 189 -3.16 3.99 -21.26
C ALA A 189 -2.62 2.68 -20.65
N PRO A 190 -2.25 1.68 -21.47
CA PRO A 190 -1.64 0.46 -20.95
C PRO A 190 -0.48 0.93 -20.10
N GLN A 191 -0.57 0.72 -18.78
CA GLN A 191 0.55 0.96 -17.88
C GLN A 191 1.65 0.06 -18.41
N ARG A 192 2.52 0.62 -19.27
CA ARG A 192 3.72 -0.02 -19.75
C ARG A 192 4.34 -0.58 -18.49
N LYS A 193 4.55 -1.90 -18.46
CA LYS A 193 5.19 -2.63 -17.38
C LYS A 193 6.60 -2.08 -17.22
N ALA A 194 6.73 -0.89 -16.62
CA ALA A 194 7.99 -0.37 -16.18
C ALA A 194 8.49 -1.40 -15.18
N GLY A 195 9.63 -2.01 -15.48
CA GLY A 195 10.15 -3.13 -14.69
C GLY A 195 10.04 -2.84 -13.20
N ILE A 196 9.70 -3.85 -12.41
CA ILE A 196 9.40 -3.79 -10.97
C ILE A 196 10.40 -2.87 -10.23
N LEU A 197 11.68 -2.92 -10.61
CA LEU A 197 12.75 -2.07 -10.08
C LEU A 197 12.54 -0.54 -10.30
N ARG A 198 12.06 -0.14 -11.47
CA ARG A 198 11.79 1.28 -11.82
C ARG A 198 10.56 1.81 -11.10
N GLN A 199 9.52 0.98 -10.94
CA GLN A 199 8.33 1.35 -10.15
C GLN A 199 8.69 1.51 -8.67
N LEU A 200 9.39 0.55 -8.08
CA LEU A 200 9.86 0.64 -6.69
C LEU A 200 10.72 1.90 -6.47
N ARG A 201 11.68 2.18 -7.36
CA ARG A 201 12.55 3.36 -7.23
C ARG A 201 11.78 4.68 -7.32
N LYS A 202 10.76 4.76 -8.17
CA LYS A 202 9.92 5.96 -8.30
C LYS A 202 9.08 6.16 -7.05
N GLU A 203 8.42 5.11 -6.57
CA GLU A 203 7.60 5.13 -5.36
C GLU A 203 8.44 5.47 -4.11
N TRP A 204 9.67 4.96 -4.00
CA TRP A 204 10.55 5.28 -2.86
C TRP A 204 10.95 6.75 -2.82
N ARG A 205 11.25 7.35 -3.98
CA ARG A 205 11.57 8.78 -4.10
C ARG A 205 10.38 9.67 -3.77
N GLU A 206 9.19 9.28 -4.24
CA GLU A 206 7.95 9.99 -3.91
C GLU A 206 7.63 9.89 -2.42
N ALA A 207 7.79 8.71 -1.81
CA ALA A 207 7.60 8.51 -0.38
C ALA A 207 8.59 9.33 0.46
N GLN A 208 9.86 9.38 0.07
CA GLN A 208 10.87 10.23 0.72
C GLN A 208 10.48 11.72 0.62
N ALA A 209 10.11 12.18 -0.58
CA ALA A 209 9.71 13.58 -0.78
C ALA A 209 8.47 13.96 0.06
N THR A 210 7.49 13.07 0.17
CA THR A 210 6.32 13.28 1.03
C THR A 210 6.70 13.32 2.50
N HIS A 211 7.58 12.42 2.95
CA HIS A 211 8.00 12.36 4.34
C HIS A 211 8.84 13.60 4.73
N GLU A 212 9.71 14.07 3.84
CA GLU A 212 10.44 15.32 4.02
C GLU A 212 9.52 16.55 4.05
N ALA A 213 8.46 16.56 3.22
CA ALA A 213 7.47 17.62 3.24
C ALA A 213 6.68 17.63 4.55
N GLU A 214 6.24 16.47 5.03
CA GLU A 214 5.57 16.31 6.33
C GLU A 214 6.48 16.73 7.49
N GLN A 215 7.76 16.31 7.49
CA GLN A 215 8.74 16.73 8.50
C GLN A 215 9.00 18.24 8.46
N ARG A 216 9.03 18.86 7.28
CA ARG A 216 9.13 20.33 7.13
C ARG A 216 7.92 21.02 7.73
N GLN A 217 6.71 20.54 7.42
CA GLN A 217 5.48 21.08 8.00
C GLN A 217 5.41 20.89 9.51
N TRP A 218 5.84 19.74 10.03
CA TRP A 218 5.90 19.47 11.47
C TRP A 218 6.87 20.42 12.18
N ARG A 219 8.06 20.63 11.61
CA ARG A 219 9.03 21.61 12.15
C ARG A 219 8.50 23.02 12.11
N LEU A 220 7.83 23.42 11.03
CA LEU A 220 7.18 24.73 10.90
C LEU A 220 6.08 24.94 11.96
N LYS A 221 5.22 23.94 12.18
CA LYS A 221 4.17 24.02 13.21
C LYS A 221 4.73 24.04 14.63
N ASN A 222 5.78 23.26 14.89
CA ASN A 222 6.40 23.14 16.21
C ASN A 222 7.61 24.06 16.41
N HIS A 223 7.86 25.02 15.52
CA HIS A 223 9.09 25.83 15.57
C HIS A 223 9.19 26.63 16.87
N LEU A 224 8.06 27.09 17.42
CA LEU A 224 8.02 27.87 18.67
C LEU A 224 8.47 27.03 19.85
N GLN A 225 7.96 25.79 19.94
CA GLN A 225 8.38 24.86 20.98
C GLN A 225 9.84 24.44 20.82
N LEU A 226 10.29 24.26 19.58
CA LEU A 226 11.69 23.93 19.28
C LEU A 226 12.63 25.10 19.64
N ALA A 227 12.23 26.35 19.37
CA ALA A 227 12.98 27.54 19.76
C ALA A 227 13.04 27.70 21.30
N ALA A 228 11.94 27.41 22.00
CA ALA A 228 11.88 27.47 23.46
C ALA A 228 12.71 26.39 24.17
N LYS A 229 12.83 25.19 23.58
CA LYS A 229 13.65 24.09 24.10
C LYS A 229 15.14 24.20 23.73
N GLY A 230 15.49 25.09 22.80
CA GLY A 230 16.86 25.31 22.40
C GLY A 230 17.68 25.99 23.51
N PRO A 231 19.00 25.77 23.55
CA PRO A 231 19.86 26.52 24.47
C PRO A 231 19.82 28.01 24.12
N LEU A 232 19.75 28.87 25.15
CA LEU A 232 19.82 30.32 25.00
C LEU A 232 21.11 30.69 24.29
N ARG A 233 20.99 31.32 23.11
CA ARG A 233 22.14 31.87 22.39
C ARG A 233 22.34 33.32 22.78
N GLN A 234 23.59 33.70 23.04
CA GLN A 234 23.94 35.10 23.28
C GLN A 234 23.66 35.90 22.01
N THR A 235 22.80 36.90 22.12
CA THR A 235 22.50 37.87 21.05
C THR A 235 23.09 39.22 21.45
N PHE A 236 23.76 39.91 20.52
CA PHE A 236 24.30 41.24 20.77
C PHE A 236 23.21 42.32 20.58
N ALA A 237 23.25 43.37 21.38
CA ALA A 237 22.29 44.48 21.30
C ALA A 237 22.43 45.30 19.99
N GLN A 238 23.62 45.26 19.38
CA GLN A 238 23.93 45.92 18.11
C GLN A 238 24.52 44.87 17.17
N ASN A 239 24.33 45.06 15.85
CA ASN A 239 24.84 44.13 14.86
C ASN A 239 26.38 44.06 14.98
N PRO A 240 26.97 42.93 15.41
CA PRO A 240 28.41 42.84 15.62
C PRO A 240 29.21 42.92 14.30
N LEU A 241 28.52 42.79 13.16
CA LEU A 241 29.11 42.93 11.82
C LEU A 241 29.12 44.38 11.32
N SER A 242 28.41 45.31 11.98
CA SER A 242 28.58 46.75 11.73
C SER A 242 29.69 47.27 12.66
N SER A 243 30.88 47.53 12.11
CA SER A 243 31.98 48.12 12.87
C SER A 243 31.59 49.51 13.42
N PRO A 244 32.09 49.94 14.59
CA PRO A 244 31.92 51.29 15.13
C PRO A 244 32.80 52.32 14.37
N GLY A 245 32.74 52.29 13.04
CA GLY A 245 33.56 53.12 12.15
C GLY A 245 32.99 53.30 10.75
N THR A 246 31.83 52.71 10.42
CA THR A 246 31.10 53.12 9.21
C THR A 246 30.09 54.18 9.62
N THR A 247 30.56 55.42 9.69
CA THR A 247 29.71 56.57 9.40
C THR A 247 28.93 56.21 8.13
N PRO A 248 27.60 56.35 8.06
CA PRO A 248 26.96 56.35 6.75
C PRO A 248 27.70 57.42 5.95
N ALA A 249 28.35 57.02 4.85
CA ALA A 249 28.81 57.98 3.87
C ALA A 249 27.61 58.91 3.65
N THR A 250 27.77 60.19 3.98
CA THR A 250 26.75 61.19 3.69
C THR A 250 26.34 60.93 2.25
N PRO A 251 25.05 60.65 1.96
CA PRO A 251 24.65 60.51 0.57
C PRO A 251 25.10 61.80 -0.09
N SER A 252 25.99 61.70 -1.08
CA SER A 252 26.27 62.79 -2.01
C SER A 252 24.92 63.37 -2.36
N GLN A 253 24.68 64.63 -2.01
CA GLN A 253 23.39 65.27 -2.25
C GLN A 253 23.15 65.30 -3.76
N THR A 254 22.54 64.26 -4.30
CA THR A 254 21.92 64.33 -5.61
C THR A 254 20.71 65.24 -5.41
N PRO A 255 20.65 66.42 -6.04
CA PRO A 255 19.55 67.34 -5.83
C PRO A 255 18.24 66.63 -6.17
N LYS A 256 17.20 66.87 -5.36
CA LYS A 256 15.87 66.23 -5.46
C LYS A 256 15.18 66.41 -6.83
N ARG A 257 15.74 67.23 -7.73
CA ARG A 257 15.27 67.47 -9.11
C ARG A 257 16.47 67.78 -10.04
N PRO A 258 17.16 66.76 -10.59
CA PRO A 258 18.33 66.97 -11.43
C PRO A 258 18.05 67.65 -12.79
N TRP A 259 16.79 67.72 -13.22
CA TRP A 259 16.39 68.35 -14.50
C TRP A 259 16.23 69.88 -14.44
N LYS A 260 16.31 70.51 -13.26
CA LYS A 260 16.28 71.98 -13.15
C LYS A 260 17.61 72.65 -13.52
N GLU A 261 18.70 71.89 -13.60
CA GLU A 261 20.02 72.42 -13.94
C GLU A 261 20.34 72.29 -15.44
N THR A 262 19.59 71.47 -16.18
CA THR A 262 19.76 71.29 -17.64
C THR A 262 18.71 72.00 -18.48
N LEU A 263 17.59 72.40 -17.89
CA LEU A 263 16.55 73.19 -18.54
C LEU A 263 16.34 74.46 -17.71
N GLY A 264 17.06 75.52 -18.10
CA GLY A 264 16.75 76.88 -17.69
C GLY A 264 15.38 77.30 -18.21
#